data_AF-A0A7X9JHM9-F1
#
_entry.id   AF-A0A7X9JHM9-F1
#
_cell.length_a   1.000
_cell.length_b   1.000
_cell.length_c   1.000
_cell.angle_alpha   90.00
_cell.angle_beta   90.00
_cell.angle_gamma   90.00
#
_symmetry.space_group_name_H-M   'P 1'
#
loop_
_entity.id
_entity.type
_entity.pdbx_description
1 polymer ?
#
loop_
_entity_poly.entity_id
_entity_poly.type
_entity_poly.pdbx_seq_one_letter_code
_entity_poly.pdbx_strand_id
1 'polypeptide(L)'
;MAISTIQEAIEDIKNGKMIILVDDEDRENEGDLCMAAQFATAKTINFMARYGRGLICLTLNEDMADKLHLKQMVQDNQCRFGTAFTISIEARHGVTTGISAADRATTIQAAVNPEAKPDDLVSPGHVFPIRAKKGGVLVRTGQTEGSVDLCRLAGLTPAGVICEVMKDDGTMARMPDLEIFAKEHKLKIVTIADLIDYRMQNESLIKRMAEATLPTSFGGDFKMIVYENEVDDWQHIALVKGDIKEDDEVLVRVHSECLTGDLFGSLRCDCGDQL
;
A
#
# COMPACT_ATOMS: atom_id res chain seq x y z
N MET A 1 -3.52 20.42 15.12
CA MET A 1 -2.77 19.18 14.80
C MET A 1 -2.46 19.23 13.32
N ALA A 2 -1.21 18.99 12.94
CA ALA A 2 -0.79 18.99 11.54
C ALA A 2 -1.30 17.74 10.79
N ILE A 3 -1.32 16.61 11.50
CA ILE A 3 -1.74 15.31 10.97
C ILE A 3 -3.22 15.10 11.29
N SER A 4 -3.98 14.66 10.29
CA SER A 4 -5.41 14.32 10.37
C SER A 4 -5.59 12.83 10.62
N THR A 5 -6.78 12.42 11.02
CA THR A 5 -7.07 10.98 11.19
C THR A 5 -7.21 10.26 9.85
N ILE A 6 -6.93 8.95 9.83
CA ILE A 6 -7.13 8.13 8.62
C ILE A 6 -8.59 8.12 8.19
N GLN A 7 -9.53 8.11 9.13
CA GLN A 7 -10.97 8.19 8.85
C GLN A 7 -11.33 9.47 8.08
N GLU A 8 -10.75 10.61 8.48
CA GLU A 8 -10.96 11.89 7.81
C GLU A 8 -10.35 11.93 6.40
N ALA A 9 -9.23 11.23 6.18
CA ALA A 9 -8.61 11.11 4.87
C ALA A 9 -9.38 10.17 3.94
N ILE A 10 -9.89 9.05 4.47
CA ILE A 10 -10.79 8.13 3.76
C ILE A 10 -12.02 8.89 3.24
N GLU A 11 -12.64 9.73 4.09
CA GLU A 11 -13.80 10.51 3.69
C GLU A 11 -13.46 11.56 2.61
N ASP A 12 -12.30 12.21 2.70
CA ASP A 12 -11.89 13.17 1.66
C ASP A 12 -11.59 12.48 0.33
N ILE A 13 -10.93 11.32 0.34
CA ILE A 13 -10.66 10.49 -0.85
C ILE A 13 -11.97 9.99 -1.46
N LYS A 14 -12.92 9.53 -0.64
CA LYS A 14 -14.26 9.11 -1.06
C LYS A 14 -15.02 10.23 -1.78
N ASN A 15 -14.81 11.47 -1.35
CA ASN A 15 -15.39 12.67 -1.96
C ASN A 15 -14.55 13.25 -3.11
N GLY A 16 -13.53 12.53 -3.59
CA GLY A 16 -12.69 12.93 -4.73
C GLY A 16 -11.74 14.08 -4.44
N LYS A 17 -11.44 14.36 -3.17
CA LYS A 17 -10.44 15.35 -2.78
C LYS A 17 -9.04 14.74 -2.74
N MET A 18 -8.04 15.61 -2.89
CA MET A 18 -6.64 15.26 -2.63
C MET A 18 -6.34 15.38 -1.13
N ILE A 19 -5.37 14.57 -0.70
CA ILE A 19 -4.69 14.66 0.59
C ILE A 19 -3.18 14.70 0.36
N ILE A 20 -2.40 14.88 1.42
CA ILE A 20 -0.96 14.66 1.44
C ILE A 20 -0.69 13.38 2.20
N LEU A 21 -0.01 12.43 1.56
CA LEU A 21 0.42 11.17 2.15
C LEU A 21 1.92 11.21 2.37
N VAL A 22 2.35 11.09 3.62
CA VAL A 22 3.77 11.19 4.01
C VAL A 22 4.27 9.81 4.43
N ASP A 23 5.44 9.42 3.95
CA ASP A 23 6.09 8.20 4.41
C ASP A 23 6.97 8.42 5.65
N ASP A 24 7.69 7.38 6.06
CA ASP A 24 8.56 7.42 7.23
C ASP A 24 9.77 8.36 7.01
N GLU A 25 10.22 9.03 8.08
CA GLU A 25 11.42 9.89 8.05
C GLU A 25 12.69 9.11 7.67
N ASP A 26 12.76 7.82 8.00
CA ASP A 26 13.88 6.94 7.68
C ASP A 26 13.79 6.31 6.26
N ARG A 27 12.71 6.57 5.52
CA ARG A 27 12.48 6.08 4.15
C ARG A 27 12.80 7.16 3.11
N GLU A 28 11.81 7.78 2.46
CA GLU A 28 12.01 8.89 1.52
C GLU A 28 11.88 10.25 2.24
N ASN A 29 11.14 10.30 3.35
CA ASN A 29 10.81 11.50 4.13
C ASN A 29 10.08 12.55 3.27
N GLU A 30 9.21 12.10 2.37
CA GLU A 30 8.56 12.92 1.34
C GLU A 30 7.04 12.88 1.47
N GLY A 31 6.40 13.97 1.06
CA GLY A 31 4.95 14.07 0.99
C GLY A 31 4.46 14.04 -0.45
N ASP A 32 3.48 13.17 -0.70
CA ASP A 32 2.84 13.04 -2.00
C ASP A 32 1.42 13.60 -1.95
N LEU A 33 1.07 14.42 -2.94
CA LEU A 33 -0.34 14.67 -3.26
C LEU A 33 -0.97 13.35 -3.68
N CYS A 34 -2.00 12.90 -2.97
CA CYS A 34 -2.66 11.62 -3.21
C CYS A 34 -4.17 11.82 -3.40
N MET A 35 -4.75 11.18 -4.41
CA MET A 35 -6.20 11.06 -4.59
C MET A 35 -6.58 9.74 -5.27
N ALA A 36 -7.86 9.35 -5.19
CA ALA A 36 -8.34 8.21 -5.96
C ALA A 36 -8.33 8.50 -7.47
N ALA A 37 -7.77 7.57 -8.24
CA ALA A 37 -7.54 7.74 -9.66
C ALA A 37 -8.83 7.89 -10.48
N GLN A 38 -9.92 7.25 -10.05
CA GLN A 38 -11.23 7.41 -10.69
C GLN A 38 -11.78 8.83 -10.63
N PHE A 39 -11.26 9.69 -9.75
CA PHE A 39 -11.65 11.10 -9.66
C PHE A 39 -10.62 12.03 -10.32
N ALA A 40 -9.60 11.51 -10.99
CA ALA A 40 -8.61 12.31 -11.69
C ALA A 40 -9.26 13.15 -12.80
N THR A 41 -9.01 14.46 -12.78
CA THR A 41 -9.51 15.41 -13.78
C THR A 41 -8.36 16.25 -14.31
N ALA A 42 -8.55 16.91 -15.46
CA ALA A 42 -7.57 17.86 -15.97
C ALA A 42 -7.17 18.93 -14.92
N LYS A 43 -8.12 19.34 -14.08
CA LYS A 43 -7.87 20.32 -13.01
C LYS A 43 -6.96 19.76 -11.92
N THR A 44 -7.19 18.54 -11.46
CA THR A 44 -6.37 17.93 -10.39
C THR A 44 -4.98 17.55 -10.90
N ILE A 45 -4.87 17.03 -12.13
CA ILE A 45 -3.57 16.77 -12.76
C ILE A 45 -2.79 18.06 -13.00
N ASN A 46 -3.45 19.14 -13.42
CA ASN A 46 -2.80 20.44 -13.54
C ASN A 46 -2.36 21.00 -12.18
N PHE A 47 -3.15 20.76 -11.12
CA PHE A 47 -2.78 21.12 -9.76
C PHE A 47 -1.51 20.37 -9.32
N MET A 48 -1.48 19.05 -9.48
CA MET A 48 -0.31 18.22 -9.19
C MET A 48 0.93 18.66 -9.98
N ALA A 49 0.79 18.95 -11.27
CA ALA A 49 1.90 19.40 -12.10
C ALA A 49 2.44 20.78 -11.70
N ARG A 50 1.56 21.70 -11.25
CA ARG A 50 1.93 23.06 -10.87
C ARG A 50 2.49 23.16 -9.46
N TYR A 51 1.85 22.48 -8.51
CA TYR A 51 2.09 22.63 -7.07
C TYR A 51 2.83 21.44 -6.45
N GLY A 52 2.61 20.22 -6.96
CA GLY A 52 3.44 19.07 -6.60
C GLY A 52 4.80 19.14 -7.30
N ARG A 53 4.78 19.26 -8.64
CA ARG A 53 5.97 19.34 -9.53
C ARG A 53 6.83 18.07 -9.57
N GLY A 54 6.52 17.08 -8.75
CA GLY A 54 7.02 15.71 -8.86
C GLY A 54 6.48 14.97 -10.08
N LEU A 55 6.76 13.66 -10.12
CA LEU A 55 6.32 12.78 -11.18
C LEU A 55 4.90 12.30 -10.89
N ILE A 56 3.95 12.69 -11.74
CA ILE A 56 2.57 12.21 -11.60
C ILE A 56 2.51 10.73 -11.98
N CYS A 57 2.26 9.89 -10.98
CA CYS A 57 2.22 8.45 -11.12
C CYS A 57 0.79 7.92 -10.89
N LEU A 58 0.45 6.85 -11.60
CA LEU A 58 -0.78 6.09 -11.41
C LEU A 58 -0.46 4.86 -10.56
N THR A 59 -1.01 4.74 -9.36
CA THR A 59 -0.81 3.55 -8.53
C THR A 59 -1.94 2.57 -8.78
N LEU A 60 -1.61 1.30 -8.98
CA LEU A 60 -2.56 0.24 -9.29
C LEU A 60 -2.31 -0.95 -8.36
N ASN A 61 -3.38 -1.63 -7.92
CA ASN A 61 -3.20 -2.96 -7.34
C ASN A 61 -2.69 -3.96 -8.40
N GLU A 62 -2.23 -5.11 -7.92
CA GLU A 62 -1.67 -6.17 -8.78
C GLU A 62 -2.65 -6.65 -9.85
N ASP A 63 -3.92 -6.91 -9.48
CA ASP A 63 -4.92 -7.44 -10.39
C ASP A 63 -5.21 -6.49 -11.56
N MET A 64 -5.26 -5.17 -11.30
CA MET A 64 -5.47 -4.17 -12.35
C MET A 64 -4.25 -4.09 -13.28
N ALA A 65 -3.04 -4.11 -12.73
CA ALA A 65 -1.81 -4.13 -13.54
C ALA A 65 -1.74 -5.39 -14.43
N ASP A 66 -2.11 -6.55 -13.89
CA ASP A 66 -2.14 -7.81 -14.63
C ASP A 66 -3.23 -7.82 -15.70
N LYS A 67 -4.44 -7.35 -15.39
CA LYS A 67 -5.54 -7.23 -16.35
C LYS A 67 -5.18 -6.36 -17.56
N LEU A 68 -4.40 -5.29 -17.34
CA LEU A 68 -3.95 -4.37 -18.38
C LEU A 68 -2.63 -4.80 -19.06
N HIS A 69 -2.06 -5.96 -18.68
CA HIS A 69 -0.76 -6.45 -19.16
C HIS A 69 0.39 -5.45 -18.96
N LEU A 70 0.37 -4.69 -17.86
CA LEU A 70 1.40 -3.71 -17.56
C LEU A 70 2.66 -4.39 -17.02
N LYS A 71 3.61 -4.62 -17.93
CA LYS A 71 4.92 -5.20 -17.59
C LYS A 71 5.78 -4.19 -16.83
N GLN A 72 6.65 -4.69 -15.95
CA GLN A 72 7.69 -3.89 -15.32
C GLN A 72 8.56 -3.21 -16.38
N MET A 73 8.95 -1.95 -16.15
CA MET A 73 9.75 -1.17 -17.10
C MET A 73 11.16 -1.74 -17.26
N VAL A 74 11.69 -2.33 -16.19
CA VAL A 74 13.04 -2.94 -16.14
C VAL A 74 12.96 -4.37 -15.65
N GLN A 75 13.87 -5.22 -16.12
CA GLN A 75 13.97 -6.61 -15.66
C GLN A 75 14.62 -6.73 -14.27
N ASP A 76 15.62 -5.89 -14.01
CA ASP A 76 16.37 -5.86 -12.75
C ASP A 76 16.21 -4.49 -12.11
N ASN A 77 15.36 -4.41 -11.08
CA ASN A 77 15.04 -3.15 -10.40
C ASN A 77 16.05 -2.89 -9.28
N GLN A 78 17.01 -2.00 -9.57
CA GLN A 78 18.06 -1.58 -8.64
C GLN A 78 17.69 -0.31 -7.85
N CYS A 79 16.42 0.14 -7.91
CA CYS A 79 15.96 1.29 -7.13
C CYS A 79 16.06 0.99 -5.62
N ARG A 80 16.57 1.95 -4.84
CA ARG A 80 16.79 1.82 -3.38
C ARG A 80 15.57 1.27 -2.63
N PHE A 81 14.38 1.74 -2.98
CA PHE A 81 13.11 1.34 -2.34
C PHE A 81 12.26 0.43 -3.21
N GLY A 82 12.81 -0.07 -4.33
CA GLY A 82 12.16 -1.04 -5.21
C GLY A 82 10.85 -0.57 -5.82
N THR A 83 10.69 0.74 -6.08
CA THR A 83 9.46 1.29 -6.69
C THR A 83 9.17 0.59 -8.02
N ALA A 84 8.01 -0.07 -8.10
CA ALA A 84 7.70 -1.05 -9.15
C ALA A 84 7.04 -0.39 -10.37
N PHE A 85 7.80 0.50 -11.03
CA PHE A 85 7.37 1.15 -12.27
C PHE A 85 7.11 0.12 -13.37
N THR A 86 5.94 0.23 -13.99
CA THR A 86 5.60 -0.46 -15.23
C THR A 86 5.98 0.40 -16.43
N ILE A 87 5.88 -0.18 -17.63
CA ILE A 87 6.00 0.60 -18.88
C ILE A 87 5.04 1.80 -18.84
N SER A 88 5.50 2.96 -19.32
CA SER A 88 4.63 4.15 -19.37
C SER A 88 3.50 3.94 -20.38
N ILE A 89 2.34 4.54 -20.09
CA ILE A 89 1.11 4.34 -20.85
C ILE A 89 0.52 5.66 -21.33
N GLU A 90 -0.24 5.56 -22.42
CA GLU A 90 -1.12 6.60 -22.94
C GLU A 90 -2.47 5.97 -23.30
N ALA A 91 -3.57 6.69 -23.16
CA ALA A 91 -4.84 6.26 -23.74
C ALA A 91 -4.71 6.19 -25.26
N ARG A 92 -5.28 5.14 -25.87
CA ARG A 92 -5.30 5.00 -27.33
C ARG A 92 -6.14 6.08 -28.01
N HIS A 93 -7.19 6.54 -27.33
CA HIS A 93 -8.19 7.45 -27.86
C HIS A 93 -8.45 8.62 -26.90
N GLY A 94 -8.93 9.75 -27.44
CA GLY A 94 -9.29 10.92 -26.62
C GLY A 94 -8.11 11.76 -26.14
N VAL A 95 -6.91 11.54 -26.71
CA VAL A 95 -5.68 12.28 -26.41
C VAL A 95 -5.02 12.77 -27.70
N THR A 96 -4.08 13.70 -27.56
CA THR A 96 -3.29 14.24 -28.67
C THR A 96 -1.83 13.81 -28.54
N THR A 97 -1.03 14.57 -27.82
CA THR A 97 0.37 14.23 -27.52
C THR A 97 0.52 13.47 -26.21
N GLY A 98 -0.50 13.46 -25.35
CA GLY A 98 -0.48 12.72 -24.09
C GLY A 98 -0.05 13.53 -22.86
N ILE A 99 0.80 14.56 -23.04
CA ILE A 99 1.41 15.26 -21.89
C ILE A 99 0.49 16.28 -21.20
N SER A 100 -0.54 16.75 -21.90
CA SER A 100 -1.46 17.76 -21.37
C SER A 100 -2.13 17.26 -20.08
N ALA A 101 -2.55 18.17 -19.21
CA ALA A 101 -3.27 17.75 -17.99
C ALA A 101 -4.58 17.01 -18.31
N ALA A 102 -5.24 17.39 -19.41
CA ALA A 102 -6.43 16.70 -19.90
C ALA A 102 -6.09 15.32 -20.46
N ASP A 103 -5.03 15.21 -21.25
CA ASP A 103 -4.61 13.95 -21.88
C ASP A 103 -4.18 12.94 -20.81
N ARG A 104 -3.35 13.34 -19.85
CA ARG A 104 -2.97 12.49 -18.72
C ARG A 104 -4.16 12.07 -17.86
N ALA A 105 -5.13 12.96 -17.64
CA ALA A 105 -6.36 12.60 -16.94
C ALA A 105 -7.17 11.56 -17.74
N THR A 106 -7.31 11.74 -19.06
CA THR A 106 -7.96 10.75 -19.95
C THR A 106 -7.25 9.40 -19.90
N THR A 107 -5.92 9.38 -19.92
CA THR A 107 -5.11 8.15 -19.79
C THR A 107 -5.33 7.45 -18.46
N ILE A 108 -5.33 8.19 -17.34
CA ILE A 108 -5.63 7.63 -16.01
C ILE A 108 -7.04 7.03 -15.99
N GLN A 109 -8.04 7.77 -16.50
CA GLN A 109 -9.44 7.31 -16.56
C GLN A 109 -9.62 6.07 -17.44
N ALA A 110 -8.89 5.98 -18.56
CA ALA A 110 -8.90 4.80 -19.41
C ALA A 110 -8.34 3.57 -18.68
N ALA A 111 -7.27 3.74 -17.91
CA ALA A 111 -6.65 2.65 -17.15
C ALA A 111 -7.51 2.16 -15.96
N VAL A 112 -8.22 3.06 -15.27
CA VAL A 112 -9.02 2.70 -14.08
C VAL A 112 -10.48 2.40 -14.38
N ASN A 113 -10.88 2.38 -15.65
CA ASN A 113 -12.21 1.97 -16.06
C ASN A 113 -12.44 0.48 -15.71
N PRO A 114 -13.55 0.11 -15.04
CA PRO A 114 -13.86 -1.29 -14.74
C PRO A 114 -13.88 -2.21 -15.97
N GLU A 115 -14.18 -1.68 -17.16
CA GLU A 115 -14.20 -2.41 -18.42
C GLU A 115 -12.91 -2.27 -19.24
N ALA A 116 -11.87 -1.63 -18.68
CA ALA A 116 -10.60 -1.38 -19.37
C ALA A 116 -9.97 -2.68 -19.87
N LYS A 117 -9.44 -2.63 -21.09
CA LYS A 117 -8.71 -3.71 -21.74
C LYS A 117 -7.28 -3.25 -22.05
N PRO A 118 -6.31 -4.18 -22.21
CA PRO A 118 -4.97 -3.83 -22.64
C PRO A 118 -4.93 -2.96 -23.90
N ASP A 119 -5.84 -3.23 -24.86
CA ASP A 119 -5.93 -2.48 -26.11
C ASP A 119 -6.46 -1.05 -25.94
N ASP A 120 -7.03 -0.65 -24.80
CA ASP A 120 -7.43 0.74 -24.57
C ASP A 120 -6.22 1.66 -24.31
N LEU A 121 -5.06 1.05 -24.05
CA LEU A 121 -3.80 1.73 -23.76
C LEU A 121 -2.76 1.45 -24.86
N VAL A 122 -1.80 2.37 -24.96
CA VAL A 122 -0.59 2.22 -25.77
C VAL A 122 0.64 2.53 -24.92
N SER A 123 1.76 1.94 -25.30
CA SER A 123 3.07 2.23 -24.69
C SER A 123 4.10 2.50 -25.80
N PRO A 124 5.02 3.45 -25.60
CA PRO A 124 5.18 4.32 -24.42
C PRO A 124 4.11 5.43 -24.34
N GLY A 125 4.06 6.11 -23.20
CA GLY A 125 3.21 7.30 -22.97
C GLY A 125 3.69 8.19 -21.81
N HIS A 126 2.83 9.09 -21.33
CA HIS A 126 3.17 10.13 -20.34
C HIS A 126 2.54 9.95 -18.96
N VAL A 127 1.84 8.83 -18.72
CA VAL A 127 1.45 8.38 -17.39
C VAL A 127 2.32 7.20 -17.00
N PHE A 128 2.82 7.20 -15.75
CA PHE A 128 3.74 6.20 -15.24
C PHE A 128 3.05 5.34 -14.19
N PRO A 129 2.56 4.13 -14.55
CA PRO A 129 1.89 3.29 -13.58
C PRO A 129 2.91 2.58 -12.68
N ILE A 130 2.61 2.53 -11.38
CA ILE A 130 3.38 1.82 -10.37
C ILE A 130 2.49 0.72 -9.77
N ARG A 131 3.02 -0.51 -9.74
CA ARG A 131 2.33 -1.68 -9.17
C ARG A 131 2.51 -1.70 -7.65
N ALA A 132 1.42 -1.52 -6.91
CA ALA A 132 1.42 -1.74 -5.47
C ALA A 132 1.55 -3.24 -5.17
N LYS A 133 2.24 -3.58 -4.09
CA LYS A 133 2.30 -4.97 -3.60
C LYS A 133 0.95 -5.43 -3.07
N LYS A 134 0.59 -6.69 -3.34
CA LYS A 134 -0.48 -7.38 -2.63
C LYS A 134 -0.20 -7.31 -1.13
N GLY A 135 -1.23 -7.03 -0.32
CA GLY A 135 -1.10 -6.75 1.12
C GLY A 135 -0.88 -5.27 1.46
N GLY A 136 -0.54 -4.41 0.49
CA GLY A 136 -0.50 -2.96 0.67
C GLY A 136 0.57 -2.50 1.66
N VAL A 137 0.26 -1.49 2.49
CA VAL A 137 1.23 -0.84 3.39
C VAL A 137 1.82 -1.78 4.43
N LEU A 138 1.17 -2.93 4.65
CA LEU A 138 1.60 -3.96 5.59
C LEU A 138 2.72 -4.85 5.02
N VAL A 139 2.89 -4.88 3.69
CA VAL A 139 3.99 -5.55 3.00
C VAL A 139 5.10 -4.57 2.66
N ARG A 140 4.72 -3.38 2.15
CA ARG A 140 5.67 -2.34 1.74
C ARG A 140 5.15 -0.98 2.18
N THR A 141 5.92 -0.30 3.01
CA THR A 141 5.57 0.98 3.65
C THR A 141 5.76 2.18 2.72
N GLY A 142 5.25 2.12 1.47
CA GLY A 142 5.38 3.18 0.48
C GLY A 142 4.08 3.92 0.18
N GLN A 143 4.19 5.13 -0.37
CA GLN A 143 3.05 5.94 -0.84
C GLN A 143 2.28 5.25 -1.98
N THR A 144 2.96 4.41 -2.77
CA THR A 144 2.32 3.53 -3.76
C THR A 144 1.26 2.64 -3.10
N GLU A 145 1.64 1.89 -2.08
CA GLU A 145 0.74 1.03 -1.34
C GLU A 145 -0.31 1.82 -0.57
N GLY A 146 0.10 2.91 0.11
CA GLY A 146 -0.82 3.73 0.91
C GLY A 146 -1.93 4.38 0.09
N SER A 147 -1.62 4.86 -1.11
CA SER A 147 -2.63 5.43 -2.01
C SER A 147 -3.65 4.37 -2.46
N VAL A 148 -3.22 3.16 -2.80
CA VAL A 148 -4.11 2.05 -3.18
C VAL A 148 -4.97 1.60 -1.99
N ASP A 149 -4.37 1.48 -0.80
CA ASP A 149 -5.07 1.08 0.42
C ASP A 149 -6.12 2.10 0.84
N LEU A 150 -5.81 3.39 0.81
CA LEU A 150 -6.78 4.43 1.13
C LEU A 150 -7.98 4.40 0.16
N CYS A 151 -7.74 4.16 -1.12
CA CYS A 151 -8.82 4.01 -2.10
C CYS A 151 -9.68 2.78 -1.81
N ARG A 152 -9.05 1.65 -1.45
CA ARG A 152 -9.75 0.41 -1.05
C ARG A 152 -10.58 0.63 0.21
N LEU A 153 -10.02 1.25 1.25
CA LEU A 153 -10.71 1.58 2.50
C LEU A 153 -11.88 2.55 2.28
N ALA A 154 -11.79 3.43 1.29
CA ALA A 154 -12.88 4.31 0.87
C ALA A 154 -13.99 3.61 0.06
N GLY A 155 -13.84 2.31 -0.24
CA GLY A 155 -14.79 1.54 -1.06
C GLY A 155 -14.75 1.93 -2.55
N LEU A 156 -13.60 2.42 -3.03
CA LEU A 156 -13.39 2.86 -4.40
C LEU A 156 -12.54 1.84 -5.18
N THR A 157 -12.34 2.12 -6.46
CA THR A 157 -11.36 1.39 -7.29
C THR A 157 -9.99 1.46 -6.61
N PRO A 158 -9.27 0.34 -6.41
CA PRO A 158 -7.99 0.29 -5.70
C PRO A 158 -6.84 0.83 -6.57
N ALA A 159 -6.95 2.10 -6.94
CA ALA A 159 -6.03 2.83 -7.79
C ALA A 159 -5.96 4.30 -7.36
N GLY A 160 -4.75 4.82 -7.19
CA GLY A 160 -4.49 6.20 -6.78
C GLY A 160 -3.73 6.98 -7.84
N VAL A 161 -3.69 8.30 -7.68
CA VAL A 161 -2.75 9.18 -8.40
C VAL A 161 -1.93 9.88 -7.35
N ILE A 162 -0.61 9.76 -7.46
CA ILE A 162 0.36 10.36 -6.56
C ILE A 162 1.29 11.32 -7.30
N CYS A 163 1.78 12.34 -6.61
CA CYS A 163 2.76 13.30 -7.12
C CYS A 163 3.52 13.91 -5.94
N GLU A 164 4.84 13.74 -5.90
CA GLU A 164 5.67 14.26 -4.83
C GLU A 164 5.61 15.80 -4.79
N VAL A 165 5.67 16.38 -3.60
CA VAL A 165 5.65 17.84 -3.40
C VAL A 165 7.07 18.40 -3.32
N MET A 166 7.41 19.24 -4.28
CA MET A 166 8.70 19.92 -4.38
C MET A 166 8.55 21.42 -4.10
N LYS A 167 9.52 21.98 -3.38
CA LYS A 167 9.60 23.43 -3.12
C LYS A 167 9.99 24.22 -4.37
N ASP A 168 9.89 25.54 -4.27
CA ASP A 168 10.31 26.48 -5.32
C ASP A 168 11.80 26.41 -5.67
N ASP A 169 12.64 26.00 -4.72
CA ASP A 169 14.08 25.82 -4.92
C ASP A 169 14.45 24.48 -5.60
N GLY A 170 13.45 23.64 -5.90
CA GLY A 170 13.63 22.33 -6.53
C GLY A 170 13.99 21.20 -5.55
N THR A 171 14.11 21.48 -4.25
CA THR A 171 14.30 20.45 -3.23
C THR A 171 12.95 19.94 -2.70
N MET A 172 12.94 18.72 -2.17
CA MET A 172 11.71 18.07 -1.70
C MET A 172 11.15 18.76 -0.45
N ALA A 173 9.83 18.91 -0.39
CA ALA A 173 9.14 19.45 0.77
C ALA A 173 9.15 18.42 1.91
N ARG A 174 9.55 18.85 3.11
CA ARG A 174 9.52 18.03 4.33
C ARG A 174 8.34 18.43 5.20
N MET A 175 8.09 17.72 6.30
CA MET A 175 6.91 17.95 7.16
C MET A 175 6.61 19.43 7.47
N PRO A 176 7.59 20.29 7.86
CA PRO A 176 7.31 21.71 8.10
C PRO A 176 6.82 22.48 6.85
N ASP A 177 7.33 22.14 5.67
CA ASP A 177 6.91 22.74 4.40
C ASP A 177 5.52 22.21 3.99
N LEU A 178 5.28 20.91 4.19
CA LEU A 178 4.02 20.24 3.90
C LEU A 178 2.88 20.79 4.77
N GLU A 179 3.14 21.14 6.03
CA GLU A 179 2.16 21.80 6.90
C GLU A 179 1.71 23.15 6.34
N ILE A 180 2.65 23.95 5.84
CA ILE A 180 2.37 25.25 5.22
C ILE A 180 1.55 25.04 3.93
N PHE A 181 2.02 24.13 3.09
CA PHE A 181 1.38 23.78 1.82
C PHE A 181 -0.05 23.24 2.02
N ALA A 182 -0.24 22.34 2.99
CA ALA A 182 -1.54 21.78 3.36
C ALA A 182 -2.51 22.86 3.82
N LYS A 183 -2.04 23.81 4.63
CA LYS A 183 -2.87 24.93 5.09
C LYS A 183 -3.26 25.87 3.95
N GLU A 184 -2.33 26.19 3.05
CA GLU A 184 -2.59 27.06 1.89
C GLU A 184 -3.65 26.44 0.96
N HIS A 185 -3.50 25.14 0.67
CA HIS A 185 -4.36 24.44 -0.28
C HIS A 185 -5.54 23.70 0.36
N LYS A 186 -5.69 23.79 1.69
CA LYS A 186 -6.74 23.13 2.48
C LYS A 186 -6.77 21.62 2.29
N LEU A 187 -5.59 21.01 2.33
CA LEU A 187 -5.41 19.56 2.23
C LEU A 187 -5.15 18.99 3.63
N LYS A 188 -5.57 17.74 3.85
CA LYS A 188 -5.21 16.99 5.06
C LYS A 188 -3.88 16.27 4.84
N ILE A 189 -3.10 16.13 5.90
CA ILE A 189 -1.88 15.33 5.93
C ILE A 189 -2.17 14.06 6.72
N VAL A 190 -1.77 12.91 6.19
CA VAL A 190 -1.75 11.63 6.91
C VAL A 190 -0.44 10.91 6.65
N THR A 191 -0.07 10.01 7.55
CA THR A 191 1.18 9.25 7.45
C THR A 191 0.93 7.79 7.08
N ILE A 192 1.91 7.14 6.46
CA ILE A 192 1.91 5.70 6.23
C ILE A 192 1.86 4.94 7.56
N ALA A 193 2.54 5.43 8.61
CA ALA A 193 2.51 4.83 9.94
C ALA A 193 1.09 4.80 10.52
N ASP A 194 0.37 5.93 10.49
CA ASP A 194 -1.01 5.99 10.97
C ASP A 194 -1.95 5.07 10.15
N LEU A 195 -1.68 4.93 8.84
CA LEU A 195 -2.45 4.04 7.98
C LEU A 195 -2.20 2.56 8.31
N ILE A 196 -0.96 2.18 8.62
CA ILE A 196 -0.61 0.84 9.10
C ILE A 196 -1.37 0.55 10.40
N ASP A 197 -1.27 1.45 11.38
CA ASP A 197 -1.95 1.31 12.68
C ASP A 197 -3.47 1.20 12.51
N TYR A 198 -4.05 2.05 11.65
CA TYR A 198 -5.46 2.00 11.33
C TYR A 198 -5.87 0.65 10.73
N ARG A 199 -5.12 0.13 9.75
CA ARG A 199 -5.40 -1.18 9.15
C ARG A 199 -5.26 -2.31 10.15
N MET A 200 -4.22 -2.32 10.98
CA MET A 200 -4.02 -3.35 12.01
C MET A 200 -5.14 -3.40 13.06
N GLN A 201 -5.75 -2.25 13.36
CA GLN A 201 -6.85 -2.17 14.34
C GLN A 201 -8.23 -2.51 13.75
N ASN A 202 -8.41 -2.36 12.43
CA ASN A 202 -9.73 -2.45 11.78
C ASN A 202 -9.87 -3.61 10.80
N GLU A 203 -8.77 -4.26 10.40
CA GLU A 203 -8.77 -5.39 9.48
C GLU A 203 -8.23 -6.64 10.17
N SER A 204 -8.90 -7.79 9.95
CA SER A 204 -8.30 -9.09 10.24
C SER A 204 -7.69 -9.64 8.97
N LEU A 205 -6.37 -9.74 8.95
CA LEU A 205 -5.61 -10.20 7.79
C LEU A 205 -5.37 -11.71 7.81
N ILE A 206 -5.85 -12.38 8.85
CA ILE A 206 -5.63 -13.80 9.09
C ILE A 206 -6.94 -14.56 8.96
N LYS A 207 -6.87 -15.76 8.38
CA LYS A 207 -7.99 -16.68 8.23
C LYS A 207 -7.64 -18.01 8.87
N ARG A 208 -8.57 -18.56 9.65
CA ARG A 208 -8.47 -19.92 10.19
C ARG A 208 -8.70 -20.91 9.05
N MET A 209 -7.73 -21.76 8.79
CA MET A 209 -7.78 -22.70 7.66
C MET A 209 -8.08 -24.12 8.11
N ALA A 210 -7.45 -24.56 9.19
CA ALA A 210 -7.60 -25.90 9.71
C ALA A 210 -7.49 -25.92 11.23
N GLU A 211 -8.08 -26.95 11.83
CA GLU A 211 -8.01 -27.22 13.25
C GLU A 211 -7.82 -28.71 13.48
N ALA A 212 -6.95 -29.07 14.41
CA ALA A 212 -6.73 -30.45 14.84
C ALA A 212 -6.36 -30.51 16.33
N THR A 213 -6.47 -31.71 16.92
CA THR A 213 -5.92 -31.99 18.26
C THR A 213 -4.51 -32.56 18.12
N LEU A 214 -3.53 -31.91 18.72
CA LEU A 214 -2.13 -32.31 18.73
C LEU A 214 -1.73 -32.85 20.13
N PRO A 215 -1.58 -34.17 20.29
CA PRO A 215 -1.02 -34.73 21.52
C PRO A 215 0.50 -34.51 21.57
N THR A 216 0.99 -33.92 22.65
CA THR A 216 2.42 -33.62 22.87
C THR A 216 2.96 -34.29 24.13
N SER A 217 4.28 -34.50 24.20
CA SER A 217 4.95 -35.14 25.34
C SER A 217 4.99 -34.28 26.60
N PHE A 218 5.00 -32.96 26.48
CA PHE A 218 5.20 -32.04 27.61
C PHE A 218 3.91 -31.37 28.07
N GLY A 219 3.03 -30.97 27.14
CA GLY A 219 1.80 -30.24 27.46
C GLY A 219 0.52 -31.04 27.26
N GLY A 220 0.62 -32.33 26.90
CA GLY A 220 -0.54 -33.17 26.56
C GLY A 220 -1.24 -32.64 25.30
N ASP A 221 -2.57 -32.70 25.28
CA ASP A 221 -3.35 -32.30 24.11
C ASP A 221 -3.45 -30.78 23.96
N PHE A 222 -3.07 -30.28 22.78
CA PHE A 222 -3.35 -28.91 22.35
C PHE A 222 -4.37 -28.90 21.21
N LYS A 223 -5.16 -27.84 21.15
CA LYS A 223 -5.88 -27.46 19.94
C LYS A 223 -4.91 -26.70 19.04
N MET A 224 -4.56 -27.31 17.91
CA MET A 224 -3.70 -26.72 16.89
C MET A 224 -4.57 -26.05 15.84
N ILE A 225 -4.40 -24.74 15.67
CA ILE A 225 -5.13 -23.93 14.69
C ILE A 225 -4.13 -23.40 13.67
N VAL A 226 -4.39 -23.65 12.39
CA VAL A 226 -3.59 -23.10 11.28
C VAL A 226 -4.24 -21.81 10.81
N TYR A 227 -3.44 -20.74 10.77
CA TYR A 227 -3.79 -19.45 10.22
C TYR A 227 -3.02 -19.20 8.92
N GLU A 228 -3.72 -18.83 7.87
CA GLU A 228 -3.12 -18.18 6.70
C GLU A 228 -3.33 -16.67 6.81
N ASN A 229 -2.51 -15.90 6.11
CA ASN A 229 -2.67 -14.46 6.05
C ASN A 229 -2.80 -13.98 4.60
N GLU A 230 -3.33 -12.77 4.40
CA GLU A 230 -3.51 -12.20 3.04
C GLU A 230 -2.26 -11.50 2.49
N VAL A 231 -1.19 -11.45 3.28
CA VAL A 231 0.03 -10.66 3.10
C VAL A 231 1.15 -11.51 2.46
N ASP A 232 1.26 -12.78 2.84
CA ASP A 232 2.23 -13.76 2.35
C ASP A 232 1.62 -15.18 2.30
N ASP A 233 2.37 -16.13 1.73
CA ASP A 233 1.92 -17.53 1.57
C ASP A 233 2.29 -18.42 2.78
N TRP A 234 2.67 -17.83 3.92
CA TRP A 234 3.08 -18.59 5.09
C TRP A 234 1.87 -19.01 5.93
N GLN A 235 1.96 -20.22 6.47
CA GLN A 235 1.00 -20.76 7.42
C GLN A 235 1.57 -20.65 8.84
N HIS A 236 0.83 -19.99 9.71
CA HIS A 236 1.17 -19.80 11.11
C HIS A 236 0.34 -20.74 11.98
N ILE A 237 0.93 -21.27 13.05
CA ILE A 237 0.26 -22.23 13.93
C ILE A 237 0.07 -21.63 15.31
N ALA A 238 -1.15 -21.72 15.85
CA ALA A 238 -1.44 -21.45 17.25
C ALA A 238 -1.73 -22.76 17.99
N LEU A 239 -0.96 -23.05 19.05
CA LEU A 239 -1.23 -24.15 19.98
C LEU A 239 -1.98 -23.60 21.19
N VAL A 240 -3.23 -24.03 21.36
CA VAL A 240 -4.13 -23.53 22.40
C VAL A 240 -4.43 -24.64 23.40
N LYS A 241 -4.29 -24.32 24.69
CA LYS A 241 -4.60 -25.24 25.80
C LYS A 241 -5.82 -24.73 26.56
N GLY A 242 -6.85 -25.57 26.64
CA GLY A 242 -8.14 -25.20 27.27
C GLY A 242 -8.99 -24.29 26.39
N ASP A 243 -10.04 -23.74 26.97
CA ASP A 243 -10.94 -22.79 26.32
C ASP A 243 -10.61 -21.37 26.77
N ILE A 244 -10.26 -20.49 25.83
CA ILE A 244 -9.93 -19.08 26.08
C ILE A 244 -11.16 -18.21 25.83
N LYS A 245 -11.47 -17.35 26.78
CA LYS A 245 -12.51 -16.31 26.71
C LYS A 245 -11.87 -14.91 26.67
N GLU A 246 -12.68 -13.93 26.30
CA GLU A 246 -12.23 -12.56 26.04
C GLU A 246 -11.61 -11.87 27.26
N ASP A 247 -12.10 -12.16 28.47
CA ASP A 247 -11.63 -11.57 29.73
C ASP A 247 -10.57 -12.43 30.46
N ASP A 248 -10.10 -13.53 29.85
CA ASP A 248 -9.14 -14.42 30.50
C ASP A 248 -7.73 -13.79 30.50
N GLU A 249 -7.03 -13.88 31.63
CA GLU A 249 -5.58 -13.64 31.66
C GLU A 249 -4.87 -14.86 31.06
N VAL A 250 -4.42 -14.73 29.81
CA VAL A 250 -3.82 -15.84 29.05
C VAL A 250 -2.29 -15.73 29.04
N LEU A 251 -1.61 -16.83 29.35
CA LEU A 251 -0.18 -16.96 29.10
C LEU A 251 0.07 -17.09 27.60
N VAL A 252 0.76 -16.12 27.00
CA VAL A 252 1.08 -16.10 25.57
C VAL A 252 2.59 -16.18 25.34
N ARG A 253 3.00 -17.03 24.41
CA ARG A 253 4.35 -17.09 23.87
C ARG A 253 4.28 -16.98 22.35
N VAL A 254 4.92 -15.94 21.79
CA VAL A 254 5.16 -15.84 20.35
C VAL A 254 6.54 -16.42 20.08
N HIS A 255 6.60 -17.46 19.24
CA HIS A 255 7.83 -18.14 18.87
C HIS A 255 8.06 -18.01 17.37
N SER A 256 9.22 -17.51 16.97
CA SER A 256 9.63 -17.44 15.56
C SER A 256 10.34 -18.73 15.17
N GLU A 257 9.97 -19.30 14.02
CA GLU A 257 10.55 -20.55 13.52
C GLU A 257 12.09 -20.46 13.44
N CYS A 258 12.75 -21.48 13.99
CA CYS A 258 14.17 -21.73 13.83
C CYS A 258 14.39 -23.17 13.37
N LEU A 259 14.46 -23.39 12.05
CA LEU A 259 14.61 -24.73 11.48
C LEU A 259 15.76 -25.54 12.11
N THR A 260 16.90 -24.90 12.38
CA THR A 260 18.07 -25.57 12.96
C THR A 260 17.89 -25.91 14.44
N GLY A 261 17.28 -25.02 15.22
CA GLY A 261 17.03 -25.22 16.65
C GLY A 261 15.86 -26.16 16.90
N ASP A 262 14.70 -25.81 16.34
CA ASP A 262 13.40 -26.42 16.67
C ASP A 262 13.27 -27.84 16.10
N LEU A 263 13.82 -28.08 14.91
CA LEU A 263 13.72 -29.39 14.23
C LEU A 263 14.97 -30.25 14.39
N PHE A 264 16.16 -29.65 14.23
CA PHE A 264 17.43 -30.41 14.23
C PHE A 264 18.16 -30.41 15.57
N GLY A 265 17.69 -29.68 16.59
CA GLY A 265 18.32 -29.64 17.91
C GLY A 265 19.72 -29.00 17.89
N SER A 266 19.90 -27.96 17.07
CA SER A 266 21.18 -27.25 16.94
C SER A 266 21.68 -26.73 18.28
N LEU A 267 22.90 -27.11 18.66
CA LEU A 267 23.58 -26.62 19.88
C LEU A 267 24.19 -25.21 19.73
N ARG A 268 24.01 -24.55 18.58
CA ARG A 268 24.48 -23.18 18.34
C ARG A 268 23.44 -22.10 18.69
N CYS A 269 22.23 -22.52 19.00
CA CYS A 269 21.13 -21.68 19.45
C CYS A 269 20.35 -22.44 20.52
N ASP A 270 19.49 -21.75 21.25
CA ASP A 270 18.64 -22.30 22.30
C ASP A 270 17.16 -22.32 21.91
N CYS A 271 16.81 -22.03 20.65
CA CYS A 271 15.42 -21.94 20.17
C CYS A 271 14.58 -23.19 20.47
N GLY A 272 15.15 -24.39 20.29
CA GLY A 272 14.44 -25.65 20.54
C GLY A 272 14.14 -25.88 22.02
N ASP A 273 14.97 -25.37 22.94
CA ASP A 273 14.72 -25.45 24.38
C ASP A 273 13.74 -24.36 24.85
N GLN A 274 13.56 -23.29 24.06
CA GLN A 274 12.62 -22.20 24.34
C GLN A 274 11.19 -22.48 23.87
N LEU A 275 10.98 -23.45 22.97
CA LEU A 275 9.68 -23.85 22.42
C LEU A 275 8.98 -24.88 23.32
#